data_AF-N6TZW1-F1
#
_entry.id   AF-N6TZW1-F1
#
_cell.length_a   1.000
_cell.length_b   1.000
_cell.length_c   1.000
_cell.angle_alpha   90.00
_cell.angle_beta   90.00
_cell.angle_gamma   90.00
#
_symmetry.space_group_name_H-M   'P 1'
#
loop_
_entity.id
_entity.type
_entity.pdbx_description
1 polymer ?
#
loop_
_entity_poly.entity_id
_entity_poly.type
_entity_poly.pdbx_seq_one_letter_code
_entity_poly.pdbx_strand_id
1 'polypeptide(L)'
;PKPDILCCCNSTSSKSTGYSHTVLLPKTKFPLRVEGQKLVAKDRNVHKVAGFDSLYDWQRSNLKGPEYIIHDGPPYANGNPHMGHAINKILKDIILRYKILDKKQVYYVPGWDCHGLPIELKALSGNKDADPVEIRNKG
;
A
#
# COMPACT_ATOMS: atom_id res chain seq x y z
N PRO A 1 14.99 14.02 38.63
CA PRO A 1 13.97 14.98 39.08
C PRO A 1 12.95 15.28 37.95
N LYS A 2 11.81 14.58 37.99
CA LYS A 2 10.64 14.82 37.12
C LYS A 2 9.47 15.20 38.04
N PRO A 3 8.65 16.21 37.69
CA PRO A 3 7.43 16.49 38.42
C PRO A 3 6.28 15.61 37.90
N ASP A 4 5.61 14.97 38.84
CA ASP A 4 4.37 14.23 38.66
C ASP A 4 3.19 15.21 38.51
N ILE A 5 2.45 15.10 37.40
CA ILE A 5 1.16 15.79 37.26
C ILE A 5 0.10 14.85 37.82
N LEU A 6 -0.28 15.17 39.06
CA LEU A 6 -1.30 14.54 39.88
C LEU A 6 -2.69 14.73 39.24
N CYS A 7 -3.35 13.65 38.84
CA CYS A 7 -4.79 13.65 38.62
C CYS A 7 -5.45 12.78 39.70
N CYS A 8 -5.90 13.44 40.77
CA CYS A 8 -6.63 12.82 41.87
C CYS A 8 -8.09 12.55 41.47
N CYS A 9 -8.51 11.29 41.42
CA CYS A 9 -9.81 10.88 41.98
C CYS A 9 -9.97 9.34 42.03
N ASN A 10 -9.92 8.79 43.24
CA ASN A 10 -10.47 7.47 43.58
C ASN A 10 -12.01 7.55 43.56
N SER A 11 -12.68 6.67 42.81
CA SER A 11 -14.13 6.70 42.65
C SER A 11 -14.85 5.87 43.72
N THR A 12 -15.49 6.56 44.67
CA THR A 12 -16.67 6.06 45.39
C THR A 12 -17.91 6.24 44.50
N SER A 13 -18.81 5.25 44.53
CA SER A 13 -20.07 5.21 43.78
C SER A 13 -20.95 6.44 44.08
N SER A 14 -20.99 7.41 43.17
CA SER A 14 -21.91 8.55 43.20
C SER A 14 -22.93 8.44 42.07
N LYS A 15 -24.22 8.56 42.41
CA LYS A 15 -25.33 8.65 41.44
C LYS A 15 -25.07 9.85 40.53
N SER A 16 -24.98 9.62 39.23
CA SER A 16 -24.60 10.62 38.23
C SER A 16 -25.72 11.66 37.99
N THR A 17 -25.71 12.76 38.72
CA THR A 17 -26.54 13.96 38.47
C THR A 17 -25.94 14.84 37.36
N GLY A 18 -25.74 14.28 36.16
CA GLY A 18 -25.07 14.96 35.05
C GLY A 18 -25.95 15.16 33.82
N TYR A 19 -25.96 16.38 33.27
CA TYR A 19 -26.62 16.73 31.99
C TYR A 19 -25.96 16.07 30.77
N SER A 20 -24.97 15.19 30.93
CA SER A 20 -24.26 14.52 29.81
C SER A 20 -25.20 13.78 28.85
N HIS A 21 -26.38 13.36 29.32
CA HIS A 21 -27.41 12.69 28.50
C HIS A 21 -28.24 13.66 27.64
N THR A 22 -28.21 14.98 27.91
CA THR A 22 -28.91 16.00 27.12
C THR A 22 -28.07 16.52 25.95
N VAL A 23 -26.77 16.20 25.91
CA VAL A 23 -25.84 16.64 24.87
C VAL A 23 -25.75 15.58 23.77
N LEU A 24 -25.97 16.00 22.51
CA LEU A 24 -25.82 15.14 21.34
C LEU A 24 -24.35 15.00 20.93
N LEU A 25 -23.63 14.10 21.63
CA LEU A 25 -22.24 13.78 21.29
C LEU A 25 -22.16 12.85 20.07
N PRO A 26 -21.19 13.06 19.15
CA PRO A 26 -20.92 12.12 18.07
C PRO A 26 -20.57 10.74 18.61
N LYS A 27 -21.24 9.70 18.09
CA LYS A 27 -20.95 8.29 18.42
C LYS A 27 -20.47 7.59 17.16
N THR A 28 -19.33 6.93 17.25
CA THR A 28 -18.77 6.17 16.12
C THR A 28 -18.18 4.85 16.58
N LYS A 29 -18.31 3.82 15.73
CA LYS A 29 -17.60 2.55 15.88
C LYS A 29 -16.18 2.63 15.31
N PHE A 30 -15.82 3.73 14.65
CA PHE A 30 -14.50 3.93 14.07
C PHE A 30 -13.46 4.09 15.20
N PRO A 31 -12.41 3.27 15.23
CA PRO A 31 -11.39 3.37 16.26
C PRO A 31 -10.57 4.65 16.08
N LEU A 32 -10.26 5.34 17.18
CA LEU A 32 -9.42 6.56 17.12
C LEU A 32 -8.01 6.25 16.62
N ARG A 33 -7.46 5.10 16.99
CA ARG A 33 -6.12 4.66 16.58
C ARG A 33 -6.08 3.13 16.46
N VAL A 34 -5.32 2.65 15.49
CA VAL A 34 -5.02 1.23 15.32
C VAL A 34 -3.51 1.12 15.22
N GLU A 35 -2.89 0.32 16.10
CA GLU A 35 -1.43 0.22 16.20
C GLU A 35 -0.91 -1.19 15.96
N GLY A 36 0.36 -1.27 15.56
CA GLY A 36 1.11 -2.51 15.46
C GLY A 36 0.46 -3.52 14.51
N GLN A 37 0.37 -4.77 14.96
CA GLN A 37 -0.12 -5.89 14.15
C GLN A 37 -1.59 -5.73 13.72
N LYS A 38 -2.41 -5.03 14.51
CA LYS A 38 -3.83 -4.79 14.19
C LYS A 38 -4.00 -3.91 12.96
N LEU A 39 -3.08 -2.96 12.73
CA LEU A 39 -3.09 -2.11 11.54
C LEU A 39 -2.80 -2.93 10.29
N VAL A 40 -1.73 -3.73 10.32
CA VAL A 40 -1.34 -4.60 9.20
C VAL A 40 -2.42 -5.63 8.86
N ALA A 41 -3.12 -6.17 9.86
CA ALA A 41 -4.25 -7.06 9.66
C ALA A 41 -5.45 -6.33 9.03
N LYS A 42 -5.75 -5.10 9.50
CA LYS A 42 -6.80 -4.26 8.95
C LYS A 42 -6.52 -3.90 7.49
N ASP A 43 -5.30 -3.47 7.15
CA ASP A 43 -4.94 -3.10 5.79
C ASP A 43 -5.06 -4.28 4.83
N ARG A 44 -4.60 -5.47 5.25
CA ARG A 44 -4.80 -6.71 4.48
C ARG A 44 -6.29 -7.04 4.28
N ASN A 45 -7.11 -6.83 5.30
CA ASN A 45 -8.55 -7.06 5.18
C ASN A 45 -9.20 -6.07 4.22
N VAL A 46 -8.87 -4.77 4.34
CA VAL A 46 -9.35 -3.73 3.44
C VAL A 46 -8.96 -4.04 1.99
N HIS A 47 -7.70 -4.41 1.75
CA HIS A 47 -7.23 -4.79 0.41
C HIS A 47 -8.07 -5.90 -0.22
N LYS A 48 -8.36 -6.95 0.56
CA LYS A 48 -9.16 -8.10 0.11
C LYS A 48 -10.63 -7.73 -0.11
N VAL A 49 -11.26 -7.09 0.87
CA VAL A 49 -12.70 -6.76 0.82
C VAL A 49 -13.01 -5.71 -0.24
N ALA A 50 -12.10 -4.75 -0.47
CA ALA A 50 -12.25 -3.75 -1.52
C ALA A 50 -11.96 -4.29 -2.93
N GLY A 51 -11.48 -5.53 -3.06
CA GLY A 51 -11.25 -6.18 -4.35
C GLY A 51 -10.20 -5.47 -5.20
N PHE A 52 -9.18 -4.85 -4.58
CA PHE A 52 -8.19 -4.04 -5.30
C PHE A 52 -7.40 -4.83 -6.35
N ASP A 53 -7.27 -6.14 -6.21
CA ASP A 53 -6.62 -7.01 -7.20
C ASP A 53 -7.35 -6.98 -8.56
N SER A 54 -8.68 -6.78 -8.55
CA SER A 54 -9.53 -6.73 -9.75
C SER A 54 -9.85 -5.31 -10.22
N LEU A 55 -9.33 -4.28 -9.53
CA LEU A 55 -9.70 -2.88 -9.77
C LEU A 55 -9.46 -2.44 -11.22
N TYR A 56 -8.30 -2.80 -11.78
CA TYR A 56 -7.90 -2.38 -13.12
C TYR A 56 -8.75 -3.06 -14.22
N ASP A 57 -9.14 -4.31 -14.05
CA ASP A 57 -10.05 -5.01 -14.97
C ASP A 57 -11.49 -4.49 -14.85
N TRP A 58 -11.92 -4.25 -13.61
CA TRP A 58 -13.24 -3.69 -13.32
C TRP A 58 -13.42 -2.32 -13.97
N GLN A 59 -12.49 -1.39 -13.80
CA GLN A 59 -12.64 -0.04 -14.36
C GLN A 59 -12.64 -0.04 -15.90
N ARG A 60 -11.87 -0.92 -16.56
CA ARG A 60 -11.90 -1.10 -18.03
C ARG A 60 -13.30 -1.50 -18.49
N SER A 61 -13.94 -2.40 -17.76
CA SER A 61 -15.25 -2.96 -18.12
C SER A 61 -16.41 -2.00 -17.80
N ASN A 62 -16.25 -1.11 -16.83
CA ASN A 62 -17.35 -0.28 -16.31
C ASN A 62 -17.27 1.20 -16.70
N LEU A 63 -16.07 1.75 -16.91
CA LEU A 63 -15.91 3.14 -17.33
C LEU A 63 -15.97 3.25 -18.86
N LYS A 64 -16.50 4.35 -19.37
CA LYS A 64 -16.60 4.66 -20.81
C LYS A 64 -15.96 6.01 -21.19
N GLY A 65 -15.13 6.56 -20.31
CA GLY A 65 -14.44 7.82 -20.56
C GLY A 65 -13.20 7.65 -21.45
N PRO A 66 -12.50 8.76 -21.75
CA PRO A 66 -11.30 8.71 -22.58
C PRO A 66 -10.21 7.84 -21.95
N GLU A 67 -9.40 7.21 -22.79
CA GLU A 67 -8.29 6.39 -22.33
C GLU A 67 -7.14 7.25 -21.80
N TYR A 68 -6.55 6.81 -20.69
CA TYR A 68 -5.36 7.41 -20.09
C TYR A 68 -4.30 6.33 -19.91
N ILE A 69 -3.21 6.47 -20.66
CA ILE A 69 -2.12 5.49 -20.72
C ILE A 69 -0.94 6.01 -19.91
N ILE A 70 -0.43 5.22 -18.96
CA ILE A 70 0.86 5.46 -18.33
C ILE A 70 1.84 4.39 -18.80
N HIS A 71 2.91 4.82 -19.46
CA HIS A 71 4.08 3.97 -19.69
C HIS A 71 4.92 3.89 -18.42
N ASP A 72 4.94 2.72 -17.80
CA ASP A 72 5.74 2.46 -16.62
C ASP A 72 7.17 2.09 -17.03
N GLY A 73 8.16 2.82 -16.51
CA GLY A 73 9.55 2.42 -16.62
C GLY A 73 9.78 1.16 -15.79
N PRO A 74 10.15 0.01 -16.42
CA PRO A 74 10.29 -1.24 -15.70
C PRO A 74 11.46 -1.17 -14.69
N PRO A 75 11.26 -1.48 -13.40
CA PRO A 75 12.36 -1.60 -12.46
C PRO A 75 13.28 -2.76 -12.84
N TYR A 76 14.59 -2.57 -12.59
CA TYR A 76 15.59 -3.63 -12.75
C TYR A 76 15.37 -4.77 -11.76
N ALA A 77 15.40 -6.01 -12.24
CA ALA A 77 15.18 -7.23 -11.44
C ALA A 77 16.37 -7.65 -10.54
N ASN A 78 17.20 -6.70 -10.11
CA ASN A 78 18.52 -7.00 -9.54
C ASN A 78 18.55 -7.12 -8.01
N GLY A 79 17.49 -6.81 -7.27
CA GLY A 79 17.53 -6.85 -5.81
C GLY A 79 16.19 -6.66 -5.13
N ASN A 80 16.21 -6.65 -3.80
CA ASN A 80 15.01 -6.39 -3.00
C ASN A 80 14.52 -4.96 -3.24
N PRO A 81 13.19 -4.75 -3.32
CA PRO A 81 12.61 -3.41 -3.39
C PRO A 81 13.06 -2.57 -2.18
N HIS A 82 13.42 -1.32 -2.46
CA HIS A 82 13.75 -0.32 -1.44
C HIS A 82 12.76 0.85 -1.51
N MET A 83 12.90 1.83 -0.61
CA MET A 83 11.97 2.94 -0.49
C MET A 83 11.74 3.72 -1.80
N GLY A 84 12.76 3.81 -2.66
CA GLY A 84 12.65 4.46 -3.98
C GLY A 84 11.67 3.74 -4.90
N HIS A 85 11.63 2.41 -4.87
CA HIS A 85 10.64 1.62 -5.60
C HIS A 85 9.24 1.89 -5.05
N ALA A 86 9.09 1.91 -3.72
CA ALA A 86 7.81 2.17 -3.07
C ALA A 86 7.26 3.55 -3.47
N ILE A 87 8.07 4.62 -3.36
CA ILE A 87 7.66 5.98 -3.71
C ILE A 87 7.23 6.05 -5.19
N ASN A 88 8.02 5.49 -6.11
CA ASN A 88 7.71 5.48 -7.54
C ASN A 88 6.35 4.82 -7.84
N LYS A 89 6.09 3.65 -7.23
CA LYS A 89 4.84 2.91 -7.46
C LYS A 89 3.64 3.56 -6.77
N ILE A 90 3.81 4.10 -5.57
CA ILE A 90 2.74 4.82 -4.84
C ILE A 90 2.31 6.07 -5.61
N LEU A 91 3.25 6.87 -6.11
CA LEU A 91 2.92 8.08 -6.88
C LEU A 91 2.14 7.75 -8.15
N LYS A 92 2.55 6.69 -8.87
CA LYS A 92 1.81 6.19 -10.04
C LYS A 92 0.41 5.75 -9.65
N ASP A 93 0.26 4.95 -8.60
CA ASP A 93 -1.06 4.47 -8.14
C ASP A 93 -2.00 5.63 -7.76
N ILE A 94 -1.51 6.68 -7.07
CA ILE A 94 -2.29 7.88 -6.75
C ILE A 94 -2.82 8.55 -8.02
N ILE A 95 -1.97 8.74 -9.03
CA ILE A 95 -2.35 9.36 -10.30
C ILE A 95 -3.37 8.49 -11.04
N LEU A 96 -3.14 7.18 -11.13
CA LEU A 96 -4.03 6.23 -11.81
C LEU A 96 -5.41 6.23 -11.15
N ARG A 97 -5.49 6.13 -9.82
CA ARG A 97 -6.76 6.18 -9.07
C ARG A 97 -7.47 7.52 -9.26
N TYR A 98 -6.75 8.63 -9.26
CA TYR A 98 -7.33 9.94 -9.55
C TYR A 98 -7.98 9.97 -10.95
N LYS A 99 -7.32 9.41 -11.96
CA LYS A 99 -7.89 9.35 -13.33
C LYS A 99 -9.11 8.42 -13.44
N ILE A 100 -9.12 7.31 -12.70
CA ILE A 100 -10.30 6.44 -12.56
C ILE A 100 -11.47 7.21 -11.94
N LEU A 101 -11.22 7.99 -10.88
CA LEU A 101 -12.23 8.84 -10.23
C LEU A 101 -12.73 9.96 -11.16
N ASP A 102 -11.86 10.48 -12.01
CA ASP A 102 -12.17 11.41 -13.11
C ASP A 102 -12.84 10.72 -14.32
N LYS A 103 -13.35 9.49 -14.12
CA LYS A 103 -14.08 8.67 -15.10
C LYS A 103 -13.29 8.28 -16.36
N LYS A 104 -11.96 8.39 -16.35
CA LYS A 104 -11.11 7.94 -17.46
C LYS A 104 -10.85 6.44 -17.37
N GLN A 105 -10.76 5.79 -18.52
CA GLN A 105 -10.31 4.40 -18.59
C GLN A 105 -8.79 4.39 -18.54
N VAL A 106 -8.23 3.74 -17.52
CA VAL A 106 -6.78 3.72 -17.32
C VAL A 106 -6.16 2.47 -17.95
N TYR A 107 -5.03 2.63 -18.65
CA TYR A 107 -4.19 1.53 -19.10
C TYR A 107 -2.81 1.63 -18.44
N TYR A 108 -2.54 0.67 -17.56
CA TYR A 108 -1.29 0.57 -16.81
C TYR A 108 -0.86 -0.89 -16.75
N VAL A 109 0.33 -1.18 -17.28
CA VAL A 109 0.93 -2.51 -17.26
C VAL A 109 2.28 -2.38 -16.57
N PRO A 110 2.47 -2.97 -15.38
CA PRO A 110 3.77 -2.99 -14.73
C PRO A 110 4.71 -3.92 -15.50
N GLY A 111 5.94 -3.47 -15.76
CA GLY A 111 7.00 -4.26 -16.39
C GLY A 111 8.16 -4.55 -15.45
N TRP A 112 9.12 -5.36 -15.91
CA TRP A 112 10.41 -5.62 -15.25
C TRP A 112 11.53 -5.61 -16.29
N ASP A 113 12.69 -5.06 -15.94
CA ASP A 113 13.87 -5.08 -16.79
C ASP A 113 14.81 -6.19 -16.32
N CYS A 114 14.91 -7.22 -17.15
CA CYS A 114 15.65 -8.45 -16.88
C CYS A 114 16.89 -8.60 -17.79
N HIS A 115 17.33 -7.53 -18.46
CA HIS A 115 18.52 -7.58 -19.31
C HIS A 115 19.70 -6.79 -18.70
N GLY A 116 20.89 -7.02 -19.25
CA GLY A 116 22.08 -6.23 -18.99
C GLY A 116 23.07 -6.87 -18.01
N LEU A 117 24.28 -6.30 -17.98
CA LEU A 117 25.38 -6.81 -17.15
C LEU A 117 25.04 -6.99 -15.66
N PRO A 118 24.21 -6.12 -15.01
CA PRO A 118 23.86 -6.30 -13.61
C PRO A 118 23.13 -7.62 -13.29
N ILE A 119 22.24 -8.10 -14.18
CA ILE A 119 21.53 -9.38 -13.95
C ILE A 119 22.47 -10.56 -14.21
N GLU A 120 23.35 -10.44 -15.20
CA GLU A 120 24.35 -11.46 -15.54
C GLU A 120 25.37 -11.64 -14.41
N LEU A 121 25.88 -10.53 -13.85
CA LEU A 121 26.78 -10.56 -12.69
C LEU A 121 26.12 -11.18 -11.46
N LYS A 122 24.82 -10.91 -11.24
CA LYS A 122 24.06 -11.53 -10.16
C LYS A 122 23.90 -13.04 -10.37
N ALA A 123 23.57 -13.48 -11.58
CA ALA A 123 23.48 -14.91 -11.90
C ALA A 123 24.85 -15.62 -11.76
N LEU A 124 25.94 -14.99 -12.21
CA LEU A 124 27.31 -15.49 -12.11
C LEU A 124 27.86 -15.52 -10.68
N SER A 125 27.38 -14.65 -9.79
CA SER A 125 27.83 -14.60 -8.38
C SER A 125 27.58 -15.91 -7.62
N GLY A 126 26.68 -16.78 -8.11
CA GLY A 126 26.40 -18.10 -7.55
C GLY A 126 27.22 -19.25 -8.17
N ASN A 127 27.78 -19.09 -9.37
CA ASN A 127 28.64 -20.09 -10.03
C ASN A 127 29.42 -19.45 -11.19
N LYS A 128 30.75 -19.32 -11.05
CA LYS A 128 31.62 -18.58 -11.98
C LYS A 128 32.03 -19.36 -13.24
N ASP A 129 31.83 -20.68 -13.22
CA ASP A 129 32.29 -21.59 -14.28
C ASP A 129 31.12 -22.15 -15.14
N ALA A 130 29.92 -21.58 -15.00
CA ALA A 130 28.74 -22.03 -15.72
C ALA A 130 28.76 -21.59 -17.20
N ASP A 131 28.26 -22.46 -18.08
CA ASP A 131 28.14 -22.17 -19.50
C ASP A 131 27.17 -20.98 -19.75
N PRO A 132 27.45 -20.07 -20.70
CA PRO A 132 26.59 -18.91 -20.96
C PRO A 132 25.13 -19.26 -21.28
N VAL A 133 24.85 -20.45 -21.84
CA VAL A 133 23.47 -20.91 -22.08
C VAL A 133 22.77 -21.27 -20.77
N GLU A 134 23.48 -21.92 -19.85
CA GLU A 134 22.95 -22.27 -18.54
C GLU A 134 22.69 -21.06 -17.65
N ILE A 135 23.50 -20.01 -17.77
CA ILE A 135 23.32 -18.76 -17.02
C ILE A 135 22.07 -18.02 -17.50
N ARG A 136 21.85 -17.96 -18.82
CA ARG A 136 20.66 -17.31 -19.42
C ARG A 136 19.36 -18.01 -19.05
N ASN A 137 19.36 -19.33 -18.96
CA ASN A 137 18.18 -20.09 -18.56
C ASN A 137 17.87 -20.00 -17.05
N LYS A 138 18.80 -19.49 -16.23
CA LYS A 138 18.61 -19.26 -14.79
C LYS A 138 18.12 -17.84 -14.47
N GLY A 139 18.23 -16.90 -15.42
CA GLY A 139 17.84 -15.49 -15.27
C GLY A 139 16.36 -15.22 -15.52
#